data_AF-A0A800L786-F1
#
_entry.id   AF-A0A800L786-F1
#
_cell.length_a   1.000
_cell.length_b   1.000
_cell.length_c   1.000
_cell.angle_alpha   90.00
_cell.angle_beta   90.00
_cell.angle_gamma   90.00
#
_symmetry.space_group_name_H-M   'P 1'
#
loop_
_entity.id
_entity.type
_entity.pdbx_description
1 polymer ?
#
loop_
_entity_poly.entity_id
_entity_poly.type
_entity_poly.pdbx_seq_one_letter_code
_entity_poly.pdbx_strand_id
1 'polypeptide(L)'
;MKILRIFILSGLLFAGSNDALSKASAAMKAGMYKEALGHISVSQQSDMTNPDIYRMKALLHEALDEPNHALIAWQYCLKYSKNEILSSEAKVHIQSLGQE
;
A
#
# COMPACT_ATOMS: atom_id res chain seq x y z
N MET A 1 -41.76 18.29 -5.20
CA MET A 1 -40.55 19.15 -5.28
C MET A 1 -39.76 18.91 -4.01
N LYS A 2 -38.49 18.52 -3.96
CA LYS A 2 -37.37 18.59 -4.90
C LYS A 2 -36.39 17.50 -4.41
N ILE A 3 -36.04 16.54 -5.26
CA ILE A 3 -35.12 15.44 -4.90
C ILE A 3 -33.75 16.05 -4.65
N LEU A 4 -33.25 15.98 -3.42
CA LEU A 4 -31.91 16.43 -3.06
C LEU A 4 -30.92 15.40 -3.60
N ARG A 5 -30.53 15.55 -4.87
CA ARG A 5 -29.45 14.79 -5.47
C ARG A 5 -28.14 15.33 -4.91
N ILE A 6 -27.60 14.66 -3.89
CA ILE A 6 -26.22 14.87 -3.44
C ILE A 6 -25.34 14.36 -4.58
N PHE A 7 -24.87 15.26 -5.42
CA PHE A 7 -23.73 15.01 -6.29
C PHE A 7 -22.51 14.93 -5.38
N ILE A 8 -22.06 13.72 -5.03
CA ILE A 8 -20.71 13.54 -4.52
C ILE A 8 -19.81 13.79 -5.73
N LEU A 9 -19.35 15.03 -5.82
CA LEU A 9 -18.32 15.46 -6.74
C LEU A 9 -17.11 14.57 -6.47
N SER A 10 -16.88 13.59 -7.35
CA SER A 10 -15.65 12.82 -7.41
C SER A 10 -14.53 13.79 -7.77
N GLY A 11 -14.01 14.45 -6.74
CA GLY A 11 -12.74 15.14 -6.82
C GLY A 11 -11.71 14.09 -7.21
N LEU A 12 -11.39 14.04 -8.50
CA LEU A 12 -10.12 13.50 -8.99
C LEU A 12 -9.04 14.39 -8.39
N LEU A 13 -8.75 14.16 -7.11
CA LEU A 13 -7.59 14.71 -6.45
C LEU A 13 -6.41 14.05 -7.12
N PHE A 14 -5.76 14.80 -8.01
CA PHE A 14 -4.36 14.63 -8.34
C PHE A 14 -3.55 14.87 -7.05
N ALA A 15 -3.67 13.93 -6.13
CA ALA A 15 -2.82 13.74 -4.99
C ALA A 15 -1.47 13.30 -5.55
N GLY A 16 -0.44 14.15 -5.41
CA GLY A 16 0.93 13.71 -5.69
C GLY A 16 1.23 12.42 -4.90
N SER A 17 2.16 11.59 -5.37
CA SER A 17 2.51 10.30 -4.75
C SER A 17 2.69 10.36 -3.23
N ASN A 18 3.22 11.49 -2.74
CA ASN A 18 3.45 11.78 -1.31
C ASN A 18 2.14 11.90 -0.50
N ASP A 19 1.08 12.47 -1.10
CA ASP A 19 -0.25 12.58 -0.48
C ASP A 19 -0.97 11.23 -0.46
N ALA A 20 -0.81 10.42 -1.52
CA ALA A 20 -1.43 9.10 -1.59
C ALA A 20 -0.84 8.11 -0.55
N LEU A 21 0.49 8.07 -0.34
CA LEU A 21 1.08 7.22 0.71
C LEU A 21 0.67 7.67 2.11
N SER A 22 0.59 8.98 2.34
CA SER A 22 0.15 9.54 3.62
C SER A 22 -1.30 9.14 3.91
N LYS A 23 -2.19 9.19 2.91
CA LYS A 23 -3.58 8.71 3.03
C LYS A 23 -3.67 7.20 3.24
N ALA A 24 -2.86 6.42 2.53
CA ALA A 24 -2.77 4.98 2.76
C ALA A 24 -2.39 4.68 4.23
N SER A 25 -1.38 5.36 4.77
CA SER A 25 -0.96 5.20 6.16
C SER A 25 -2.06 5.57 7.15
N ALA A 26 -2.78 6.68 6.91
CA ALA A 26 -3.92 7.08 7.74
C ALA A 26 -5.05 6.03 7.72
N ALA A 27 -5.41 5.53 6.54
CA ALA A 27 -6.42 4.49 6.37
C ALA A 27 -6.01 3.17 7.07
N MET A 28 -4.74 2.76 6.96
CA MET A 28 -4.20 1.60 7.69
C MET A 28 -4.36 1.75 9.19
N LYS A 29 -3.99 2.91 9.75
CA LYS A 29 -4.13 3.21 11.19
C LYS A 29 -5.59 3.21 11.64
N ALA A 30 -6.52 3.53 10.74
CA ALA A 30 -7.96 3.49 10.98
C ALA A 30 -8.59 2.10 10.75
N GLY A 31 -7.81 1.07 10.37
CA GLY A 31 -8.33 -0.27 10.04
C GLY A 31 -9.04 -0.35 8.69
N MET A 32 -8.97 0.70 7.86
CA MET A 32 -9.64 0.80 6.56
C MET A 32 -8.76 0.20 5.45
N TYR A 33 -8.49 -1.09 5.54
CA TYR A 33 -7.46 -1.75 4.74
C TYR A 33 -7.72 -1.72 3.22
N LYS A 34 -8.97 -1.86 2.79
CA LYS A 34 -9.32 -1.78 1.36
C LYS A 34 -9.12 -0.36 0.79
N GLU A 35 -9.39 0.67 1.58
CA GLU A 35 -9.16 2.06 1.18
C GLU A 35 -7.65 2.37 1.11
N ALA A 36 -6.88 1.85 2.07
CA ALA A 36 -5.43 1.91 2.04
C ALA A 36 -4.84 1.27 0.76
N LEU A 37 -5.34 0.11 0.32
CA LEU A 37 -4.94 -0.52 -0.95
C LEU A 37 -5.25 0.37 -2.18
N GLY A 38 -6.38 1.08 -2.15
CA GLY A 38 -6.74 2.04 -3.19
C GLY A 38 -5.72 3.18 -3.29
N HIS A 39 -5.36 3.76 -2.16
CA HIS A 39 -4.34 4.83 -2.10
C HIS A 39 -2.94 4.34 -2.50
N ILE A 40 -2.52 3.14 -2.07
CA ILE A 40 -1.24 2.53 -2.48
C ILE A 40 -1.18 2.35 -3.99
N SER A 41 -2.28 1.95 -4.63
CA SER A 41 -2.34 1.75 -6.07
C SER A 41 -2.09 3.05 -6.85
N VAL A 42 -2.61 4.19 -6.35
CA VAL A 42 -2.34 5.53 -6.91
C VAL A 42 -0.86 5.91 -6.74
N SER A 43 -0.28 5.65 -5.57
CA SER A 43 1.14 5.88 -5.33
C SER A 43 2.01 5.04 -6.27
N GLN A 44 1.68 3.76 -6.45
CA GLN A 44 2.46 2.83 -7.29
C GLN A 44 2.45 3.24 -8.77
N GLN A 45 1.35 3.79 -9.27
CA GLN A 45 1.30 4.35 -10.63
C GLN A 45 2.21 5.56 -10.82
N SER A 46 2.43 6.33 -9.75
CA SER A 46 3.28 7.53 -9.78
C SER A 46 4.76 7.21 -9.67
N ASP A 47 5.12 6.14 -8.94
CA ASP A 47 6.49 5.67 -8.79
C ASP A 47 6.53 4.14 -8.66
N MET A 48 6.75 3.46 -9.78
CA MET A 48 6.68 2.00 -9.85
C MET A 48 7.86 1.28 -9.18
N THR A 49 8.93 2.00 -8.82
CA THR A 49 10.16 1.42 -8.27
C THR A 49 10.47 1.92 -6.86
N ASN A 50 9.51 2.55 -6.19
CA ASN A 50 9.66 2.95 -4.80
C ASN A 50 9.43 1.76 -3.85
N PRO A 51 10.44 1.32 -3.09
CA PRO A 51 10.32 0.17 -2.20
C PRO A 51 9.36 0.41 -1.02
N ASP A 52 9.18 1.65 -0.55
CA ASP A 52 8.27 1.96 0.56
C ASP A 52 6.80 1.71 0.19
N ILE A 53 6.44 1.90 -1.09
CA ILE A 53 5.10 1.56 -1.61
C ILE A 53 4.85 0.06 -1.47
N TYR A 54 5.84 -0.75 -1.86
CA TYR A 54 5.74 -2.20 -1.76
C TYR A 54 5.77 -2.69 -0.31
N ARG A 55 6.56 -2.05 0.56
CA ARG A 55 6.56 -2.31 2.00
C ARG A 55 5.17 -2.12 2.60
N MET A 56 4.54 -0.97 2.34
CA MET A 56 3.19 -0.69 2.84
C MET A 56 2.15 -1.67 2.28
N LYS A 57 2.26 -2.02 0.99
CA LYS A 57 1.38 -3.02 0.36
C LYS A 57 1.52 -4.38 1.02
N ALA A 58 2.75 -4.80 1.33
CA ALA A 58 3.02 -6.09 1.95
C ALA A 58 2.42 -6.19 3.36
N LEU A 59 2.71 -5.20 4.22
CA LEU A 59 2.16 -5.11 5.58
C LEU A 59 0.63 -5.13 5.59
N LEU A 60 0.01 -4.52 4.58
CA LEU A 60 -1.44 -4.48 4.45
C LEU A 60 -2.04 -5.85 4.11
N HIS A 61 -1.38 -6.61 3.23
CA HIS A 61 -1.79 -7.97 2.92
C HIS A 61 -1.54 -8.94 4.09
N GLU A 62 -0.49 -8.74 4.90
CA GLU A 62 -0.31 -9.50 6.16
C GLU A 62 -1.46 -9.22 7.14
N ALA A 63 -1.85 -7.95 7.31
CA ALA A 63 -2.99 -7.57 8.16
C ALA A 63 -4.35 -8.11 7.67
N LEU A 64 -4.44 -8.47 6.38
CA LEU A 64 -5.62 -9.04 5.74
C LEU A 64 -5.61 -10.58 5.68
N ASP A 65 -4.59 -11.24 6.23
CA ASP A 65 -4.40 -12.69 6.13
C ASP A 65 -4.29 -13.17 4.67
N GLU A 66 -3.60 -12.39 3.83
CA GLU A 66 -3.36 -12.67 2.40
C GLU A 66 -1.86 -12.94 2.12
N PRO A 67 -1.29 -14.06 2.64
CA PRO A 67 0.16 -14.27 2.70
C PRO A 67 0.83 -14.30 1.32
N ASN A 68 0.17 -14.83 0.30
CA ASN A 68 0.69 -14.85 -1.07
C ASN A 68 0.87 -13.45 -1.66
N HIS A 69 -0.09 -12.54 -1.41
CA HIS A 69 0.01 -11.16 -1.88
C HIS A 69 1.06 -10.38 -1.09
N ALA A 70 1.16 -10.63 0.22
CA ALA A 70 2.21 -10.07 1.06
C ALA A 70 3.61 -10.49 0.59
N LEU A 71 3.80 -11.79 0.32
CA LEU A 71 5.08 -12.33 -0.15
C LEU A 71 5.55 -11.68 -1.44
N ILE A 72 4.65 -11.57 -2.44
CA ILE A 72 4.97 -10.92 -3.72
C ILE A 72 5.35 -9.46 -3.49
N ALA A 73 4.60 -8.73 -2.65
CA ALA A 73 4.90 -7.34 -2.35
C ALA A 73 6.25 -7.18 -1.64
N TRP A 74 6.59 -8.05 -0.68
CA TRP A 74 7.91 -8.04 -0.04
C TRP A 74 9.06 -8.33 -1.01
N GLN A 75 8.86 -9.25 -1.96
CA GLN A 75 9.85 -9.52 -3.01
C GLN A 75 10.11 -8.27 -3.87
N TYR A 76 9.07 -7.50 -4.21
CA TYR A 76 9.24 -6.23 -4.91
C TYR A 76 9.89 -5.15 -4.04
N CYS A 77 9.54 -5.08 -2.75
CA CYS A 77 10.23 -4.21 -1.80
C CYS A 77 11.73 -4.50 -1.78
N LEU A 78 12.12 -5.77 -1.65
CA LEU A 78 13.52 -6.19 -1.68
C LEU A 78 14.19 -5.88 -3.03
N LYS A 79 13.50 -6.13 -4.15
CA LYS A 79 14.02 -5.89 -5.50
C LYS A 79 14.38 -4.42 -5.73
N TYR A 80 13.57 -3.50 -5.22
CA TYR A 80 13.74 -2.07 -5.46
C TYR A 80 14.47 -1.32 -4.33
N SER A 81 14.63 -1.94 -3.17
CA SER A 81 15.32 -1.33 -2.04
C SER A 81 16.82 -1.16 -2.32
N LYS A 82 17.31 0.06 -2.09
CA LYS A 82 18.74 0.39 -2.01
C LYS A 82 19.22 0.55 -0.56
N ASN A 83 18.30 0.41 0.40
CA ASN A 83 18.56 0.60 1.82
C ASN A 83 18.69 -0.78 2.50
N GLU A 84 19.82 -1.04 3.15
CA GLU A 84 20.08 -2.34 3.78
C GLU A 84 19.09 -2.67 4.92
N ILE A 85 18.60 -1.67 5.64
CA ILE A 85 17.61 -1.87 6.71
C ILE A 85 16.30 -2.37 6.09
N LEU A 86 15.80 -1.69 5.07
CA LEU A 86 14.56 -2.08 4.40
C LEU A 86 14.69 -3.43 3.68
N SER A 87 15.86 -3.69 3.08
CA SER A 87 16.17 -4.99 2.48
C SER A 87 16.21 -6.11 3.52
N SER A 88 16.70 -5.83 4.73
CA SER A 88 16.74 -6.81 5.83
C SER A 88 15.34 -7.08 6.39
N GLU A 89 14.53 -6.04 6.57
CA GLU A 89 13.10 -6.15 6.93
C GLU A 89 12.37 -7.05 5.94
N ALA A 90 12.46 -6.76 4.63
CA ALA A 90 11.80 -7.54 3.59
C ALA A 90 12.21 -9.03 3.61
N LYS A 91 13.50 -9.32 3.84
CA LYS A 91 13.99 -10.71 3.93
C LYS A 91 13.39 -11.47 5.11
N VAL A 92 13.25 -10.82 6.28
CA VAL A 92 12.65 -11.44 7.47
C VAL A 92 11.21 -11.83 7.19
N HIS A 93 10.41 -10.92 6.62
CA HIS A 93 9.02 -11.21 6.28
C HIS A 93 8.89 -12.28 5.18
N ILE A 94 9.71 -12.24 4.13
CA ILE A 94 9.75 -13.28 3.09
C ILE A 94 10.03 -14.65 3.70
N GLN A 95 11.00 -14.73 4.61
CA GLN A 95 11.34 -15.98 5.27
C GLN A 95 10.19 -16.49 6.14
N SER A 96 9.53 -15.60 6.88
CA SER A 96 8.37 -15.95 7.72
C SER A 96 7.21 -16.49 6.88
N LEU A 97 6.82 -15.76 5.83
CA LEU A 97 5.69 -16.10 4.97
C LEU A 97 5.96 -17.36 4.11
N GLY A 98 7.22 -17.65 3.80
CA GLY A 98 7.60 -18.86 3.05
C GLY A 98 7.61 -20.13 3.88
N GLN A 99 7.42 -20.03 5.21
CA GLN A 99 7.37 -21.16 6.14
C GLN A 99 5.95 -21.53 6.58
N GLU A 100 4.94 -20.73 6.22
CA GLU A 100 3.51 -20.98 6.42
C GLU A 100 2.94 -21.92 5.34
#